data_AF-A0A958RJ05-F1
#
_entry.id   AF-A0A958RJ05-F1
#
_cell.length_a   1.000
_cell.length_b   1.000
_cell.length_c   1.000
_cell.angle_alpha   90.00
_cell.angle_beta   90.00
_cell.angle_gamma   90.00
#
_symmetry.space_group_name_H-M   'P 1'
#
loop_
_entity.id
_entity.type
_entity.pdbx_description
1 polymer ?
#
loop_
_entity_poly.entity_id
_entity_poly.type
_entity_poly.pdbx_seq_one_letter_code
_entity_poly.pdbx_strand_id
1 'polypeptide(L)'
;MKILDWYILKRYLFTFLMMLLLFIPIGITVNLAEKIGKILEREVPFPAVAQYYLDFTIYFANLLFPIFLFLSVIWFTSKLAN
;
A
#
# COMPACT_ATOMS: atom_id res chain seq x y z
N MET A 1 -4.26 -11.67 -26.56
CA MET A 1 -5.29 -11.23 -25.58
C MET A 1 -6.18 -10.22 -26.27
N LYS A 2 -7.52 -10.31 -26.10
CA LYS A 2 -8.44 -9.42 -26.81
C LYS A 2 -8.27 -7.99 -26.26
N ILE A 3 -8.47 -6.97 -27.11
CA ILE A 3 -8.28 -5.54 -26.77
C ILE A 3 -9.07 -5.15 -25.50
N LEU A 4 -10.26 -5.75 -25.33
CA LEU A 4 -11.13 -5.55 -24.17
C LEU A 4 -10.51 -6.09 -22.86
N ASP A 5 -9.90 -7.29 -22.89
CA ASP A 5 -9.26 -7.90 -21.71
C ASP A 5 -8.13 -7.00 -21.19
N TRP A 6 -7.33 -6.46 -22.11
CA TRP A 6 -6.23 -5.56 -21.78
C TRP A 6 -6.72 -4.24 -21.17
N TYR A 7 -7.81 -3.70 -21.71
CA TYR A 7 -8.43 -2.47 -21.19
C TYR A 7 -8.94 -2.66 -19.75
N ILE A 8 -9.64 -3.77 -19.50
CA ILE A 8 -10.15 -4.14 -18.18
C ILE A 8 -9.00 -4.32 -17.18
N LEU A 9 -7.99 -5.11 -17.53
CA LEU A 9 -6.84 -5.38 -16.67
C LEU A 9 -6.08 -4.10 -16.33
N LYS A 10 -5.85 -3.22 -17.31
CA LYS A 10 -5.15 -1.95 -17.10
C LYS A 10 -5.91 -1.03 -16.13
N ARG A 11 -7.24 -0.92 -16.29
CA ARG A 11 -8.07 -0.12 -15.37
C ARG A 11 -8.05 -0.69 -13.95
N TYR A 12 -8.21 -2.01 -13.82
CA TYR A 12 -8.19 -2.69 -12.52
C TYR A 12 -6.84 -2.52 -11.81
N LEU A 13 -5.72 -2.79 -12.50
CA LEU A 13 -4.38 -2.64 -11.92
C LEU A 13 -4.09 -1.20 -11.53
N PHE A 14 -4.57 -0.23 -12.30
CA PHE A 14 -4.42 1.18 -11.96
C PHE A 14 -5.17 1.54 -10.66
N THR A 15 -6.42 1.08 -10.51
CA THR A 15 -7.19 1.28 -9.27
C THR A 15 -6.50 0.61 -8.07
N PHE A 16 -6.03 -0.62 -8.24
CA PHE A 16 -5.30 -1.36 -7.21
C PHE A 16 -4.03 -0.63 -6.77
N LEU A 17 -3.21 -0.18 -7.72
CA LEU A 17 -1.97 0.56 -7.43
C LEU A 17 -2.25 1.90 -6.77
N MET A 18 -3.30 2.62 -7.17
CA MET A 18 -3.70 3.86 -6.49
C MET A 18 -4.08 3.61 -5.03
N MET A 19 -4.83 2.54 -4.75
CA MET A 19 -5.19 2.18 -3.37
C MET A 19 -3.94 1.86 -2.54
N LEU A 20 -3.02 1.04 -3.06
CA LEU A 20 -1.75 0.75 -2.36
C LEU A 20 -0.95 2.03 -2.07
N LEU A 21 -0.79 2.90 -3.07
CA LEU A 21 -0.01 4.13 -2.94
C LEU A 21 -0.61 5.09 -1.89
N LEU A 22 -1.94 5.18 -1.81
CA LEU A 22 -2.60 6.06 -0.84
C LEU A 22 -2.54 5.52 0.60
N PHE A 23 -2.62 4.21 0.78
CA PHE A 23 -2.74 3.61 2.12
C PHE A 23 -1.40 3.23 2.76
N ILE A 24 -0.38 2.88 1.97
CA ILE A 24 0.95 2.55 2.51
C ILE A 24 1.55 3.71 3.33
N PRO A 25 1.58 4.97 2.85
CA PRO A 25 2.13 6.10 3.62
C PRO A 25 1.37 6.38 4.92
N ILE A 26 0.06 6.14 4.94
CA ILE A 26 -0.77 6.30 6.14
C ILE A 26 -0.31 5.29 7.20
N GLY A 27 -0.16 4.01 6.82
CA GLY A 27 0.32 2.97 7.73
C GLY A 27 1.74 3.23 8.27
N ILE A 28 2.64 3.71 7.41
CA ILE A 28 4.00 4.10 7.81
C ILE A 28 3.97 5.23 8.84
N THR A 29 3.17 6.27 8.59
CA THR A 29 3.07 7.44 9.46
C THR A 29 2.52 7.07 10.83
N VAL A 30 1.48 6.22 10.89
CA VAL A 30 0.93 5.72 12.15
C VAL A 30 1.96 4.91 12.91
N ASN A 31 2.67 3.99 12.24
CA ASN A 31 3.71 3.18 12.89
C ASN A 31 4.86 4.04 13.43
N LEU A 32 5.21 5.11 12.71
CA LEU A 32 6.19 6.10 13.16
C LEU A 32 5.69 6.87 14.38
N ALA A 33 4.46 7.38 14.36
CA ALA A 33 3.89 8.12 15.48
C ALA A 33 3.89 7.30 16.78
N GLU A 34 3.64 5.99 16.72
CA GLU A 34 3.68 5.10 17.89
C GLU A 34 5.09 4.88 18.46
N LYS A 35 6.12 4.93 17.60
CA LYS A 35 7.50 4.54 17.95
C LYS A 35 8.45 5.73 18.07
N ILE A 36 8.05 6.92 17.61
CA ILE A 36 8.93 8.10 17.50
C ILE A 36 9.57 8.46 18.83
N GLY A 37 8.82 8.39 19.95
CA GLY A 37 9.36 8.67 21.28
C GLY A 37 10.54 7.75 21.64
N LYS A 38 10.38 6.44 21.43
CA LYS A 38 11.43 5.43 21.71
C LYS A 38 12.62 5.54 20.77
N ILE A 39 12.40 5.96 19.52
CA ILE A 39 13.46 6.17 18.53
C ILE A 39 14.34 7.34 18.94
N LEU A 40 13.72 8.44 19.40
CA LEU A 40 14.42 9.63 19.86
C LEU A 40 15.14 9.40 21.19
N GLU A 41 14.50 8.74 22.16
CA GLU A 41 15.10 8.43 23.48
C GLU A 41 16.33 7.53 23.39
N ARG A 42 16.40 6.66 22.38
CA ARG A 42 17.51 5.71 22.19
C ARG A 42 18.57 6.21 21.20
N GLU A 43 18.47 7.46 20.75
CA GLU A 43 19.38 8.07 19.77
C GLU A 43 19.64 7.16 18.56
N VAL A 44 18.59 6.50 18.06
CA VAL A 44 18.75 5.50 17.00
C VAL A 44 19.27 6.17 15.72
N PRO A 45 20.34 5.65 15.11
CA PRO A 45 20.90 6.24 13.90
C PRO A 45 19.87 6.24 12.76
N PHE A 46 19.73 7.40 12.08
CA PHE A 46 18.77 7.58 10.99
C PHE A 46 18.82 6.50 9.89
N PRO A 47 20.01 6.02 9.44
CA PRO A 47 20.09 4.94 8.46
C PRO A 47 19.39 3.64 8.91
N ALA A 48 19.44 3.30 10.20
CA ALA A 48 18.78 2.13 10.73
C ALA A 48 17.25 2.29 10.73
N VAL A 49 16.77 3.50 11.02
CA VAL A 49 15.34 3.84 10.95
C VAL A 49 14.85 3.76 9.49
N ALA A 50 15.61 4.31 8.54
CA ALA A 50 15.27 4.26 7.13
C ALA A 50 15.21 2.82 6.60
N GLN A 51 16.20 1.98 6.93
CA GLN A 51 16.20 0.56 6.56
C GLN A 51 14.99 -0.18 7.15
N TYR A 52 14.70 0.04 8.44
CA TYR A 52 13.52 -0.54 9.08
C TYR A 52 12.22 -0.17 8.36
N TYR A 53 12.05 1.09 7.93
CA TYR A 53 10.83 1.52 7.24
C TYR A 53 10.74 1.00 5.80
N LEU A 54 11.86 0.75 5.11
CA LEU A 54 11.86 0.04 3.83
C LEU A 54 11.35 -1.39 4.00
N ASP A 55 11.88 -2.12 4.97
CA ASP A 55 11.48 -3.50 5.26
C ASP A 55 10.02 -3.57 5.74
N PHE A 56 9.62 -2.62 6.59
CA PHE A 56 8.24 -2.47 7.04
C PHE A 56 7.29 -2.19 5.88
N THR A 57 7.70 -1.35 4.91
CA THR A 57 6.86 -1.04 3.73
C THR A 57 6.55 -2.30 2.93
N ILE A 58 7.54 -3.17 2.70
CA ILE A 58 7.35 -4.44 1.98
C ILE A 58 6.42 -5.38 2.77
N TYR A 59 6.68 -5.53 4.06
CA TYR A 59 5.84 -6.36 4.94
C TYR A 59 4.38 -5.85 4.97
N PHE A 60 4.19 -4.55 5.13
CA PHE A 60 2.89 -3.92 5.24
C PHE A 60 2.13 -3.96 3.90
N ALA A 61 2.82 -3.76 2.78
CA ALA A 61 2.24 -3.92 1.45
C ALA A 61 1.76 -5.36 1.21
N ASN A 62 2.54 -6.37 1.62
CA ASN A 62 2.14 -7.78 1.53
C ASN A 62 0.92 -8.10 2.39
N LEU A 63 0.84 -7.53 3.61
CA LEU A 63 -0.30 -7.69 4.49
C LEU A 63 -1.59 -7.11 3.87
N LEU A 64 -1.49 -5.93 3.26
CA LEU A 64 -2.64 -5.24 2.67
C LEU A 64 -2.99 -5.73 1.26
N PHE A 65 -2.08 -6.46 0.60
CA PHE A 65 -2.26 -6.98 -0.75
C PHE A 65 -3.61 -7.69 -0.96
N PRO A 66 -3.99 -8.73 -0.17
CA PRO A 66 -5.25 -9.43 -0.38
C PRO A 66 -6.49 -8.52 -0.18
N ILE A 67 -6.41 -7.58 0.77
CA ILE A 67 -7.51 -6.66 1.08
C ILE A 67 -7.72 -5.68 -0.08
N PHE A 68 -6.66 -5.05 -0.57
CA PHE A 68 -6.79 -4.13 -1.70
C PHE A 68 -7.09 -4.83 -3.01
N LEU A 69 -6.62 -6.07 -3.19
CA LEU A 69 -6.96 -6.88 -4.34
C LEU A 69 -8.47 -7.10 -4.38
N PHE A 70 -9.06 -7.51 -3.24
CA PHE A 70 -10.50 -7.66 -3.09
C PHE A 70 -11.26 -6.33 -3.31
N LEU A 71 -10.82 -5.25 -2.68
CA LEU A 71 -11.47 -3.93 -2.77
C LEU A 71 -11.42 -3.37 -4.21
N SER A 72 -10.29 -3.56 -4.89
CA SER A 72 -10.11 -3.13 -6.29
C SER A 72 -11.05 -3.90 -7.22
N VAL A 73 -11.23 -5.21 -7.01
CA VAL A 73 -12.19 -6.02 -7.80
C VAL A 73 -13.62 -5.53 -7.61
N ILE A 74 -14.06 -5.27 -6.38
CA ILE A 74 -15.41 -4.75 -6.10
C ILE A 74 -15.61 -3.37 -6.74
N TRP A 75 -14.66 -2.46 -6.56
CA TRP A 75 -14.74 -1.12 -7.12
C TRP A 75 -14.80 -1.15 -8.66
N PHE A 76 -13.93 -1.97 -9.25
CA PHE A 76 -13.85 -2.11 -10.70
C PHE A 76 -15.14 -2.68 -11.29
N THR A 77 -15.69 -3.74 -10.71
CA THR A 77 -16.95 -4.36 -11.15
C THR A 77 -18.14 -3.42 -10.97
N SER A 78 -18.22 -2.68 -9.86
CA SER A 78 -19.25 -1.65 -9.64
C SER A 78 -19.22 -0.55 -10.71
N LYS A 79 -18.02 -0.10 -11.12
CA LYS A 79 -17.84 0.91 -12.18
C LYS A 79 -18.11 0.39 -13.60
N LEU A 80 -18.14 -0.93 -13.80
CA LEU A 80 -18.58 -1.53 -15.06
C LEU A 80 -20.10 -1.71 -15.13
N ALA A 81 -20.75 -1.87 -13.98
CA ALA A 81 -22.19 -2.08 -13.87
C ALA A 81 -23.01 -0.78 -14.01
N ASN A 82 -22.38 0.38 -13.81
CA ASN A 82 -22.98 1.71 -13.87
C ASN A 82 -22.43 2.53 -15.03
#